data_AF-D4DB51-F1
#
_entry.id   AF-D4DB51-F1
#
_cell.length_a   1.000
_cell.length_b   1.000
_cell.length_c   1.000
_cell.angle_alpha   90.00
_cell.angle_beta   90.00
_cell.angle_gamma   90.00
#
_symmetry.space_group_name_H-M   'P 1'
#
loop_
_entity.id
_entity.type
_entity.pdbx_description
1 polymer ?
#
loop_
_entity_poly.entity_id
_entity_poly.type
_entity_poly.pdbx_seq_one_letter_code
_entity_poly.pdbx_strand_id
1 'polypeptide(L)'
;MDAFPPSYVDHNLPLVLISGLAAAGEAGEEAGEAIVSGVDGADGGVCVFSDFPPVSGAVADGLLAALLAEDASFWPWSSRYFSHRANGVGLRIQRASRTYTLPRKKADTTQYAPDSDGLAPVPHSPLSPLTPGSEVFPDGMVTPSWISKHQCLVPAAFVNFFPLTTDTNMSTLKDNQLKIEINSLKRDWAQSGYKTRFVVVFLFEDGPVLEDANYRISSIRKATGLDPRNVFTLPPGPSPLDIQRFVKSLLFSIQGAAVEYYRDLSKHSRRKRNRATIPPPTAPPTSGTSQTLSQQGWNVRYEFKLGVLAEFRQEMDAAGRSYETAYDLLFGDEVFGAIAAWSPRFDEARMLADVLALRILRCHLWLEQTTPAVQFWAAHRRRIQSIAHNKGKGTNNYGWEAWEVNWSLIMAHTISRSYIPPSPVGTNSGPIFVLSEKTMLSGERVSPWDFLHHRGYWLARAAKHTARRRLHAENIPQEDRLPPDQHNATSQRKALSNVYDTYQAPEPHVEYPIDDRPGDKYSHQILEFLTESVAEFAKRGQVRMVEKQKFTMAKEYVRLEAWSDALDILRPLWLQISWRREGWWHLMEECAWLLRDCAVRCGDFETIYRIDWELMNKKPERLMKRHLKNQ
;
A
#
# COMPACT_ATOMS: atom_id res chain seq x y z
N MET A 1 4.09 1.49 -4.82
CA MET A 1 2.98 0.83 -5.54
C MET A 1 1.99 1.92 -5.90
N ASP A 2 2.42 2.86 -6.73
CA ASP A 2 1.87 4.23 -6.63
C ASP A 2 0.60 4.41 -7.46
N ALA A 3 0.31 3.41 -8.31
CA ALA A 3 -0.96 3.29 -9.03
C ALA A 3 -2.17 3.01 -8.11
N PHE A 4 -1.93 2.66 -6.84
CA PHE A 4 -2.97 2.36 -5.86
C PHE A 4 -2.92 3.37 -4.71
N PRO A 5 -4.07 3.83 -4.20
CA PRO A 5 -4.12 4.63 -2.97
C PRO A 5 -3.37 3.93 -1.83
N PRO A 6 -2.52 4.63 -1.04
CA PRO A 6 -1.69 4.02 0.00
C PRO A 6 -2.49 3.16 0.98
N SER A 7 -3.66 3.62 1.42
CA SER A 7 -4.51 2.87 2.36
C SER A 7 -5.07 1.56 1.81
N TYR A 8 -5.07 1.35 0.49
CA TYR A 8 -5.39 0.07 -0.13
C TYR A 8 -4.23 -0.92 -0.17
N VAL A 9 -2.99 -0.45 -0.09
CA VAL A 9 -1.79 -1.30 -0.20
C VAL A 9 -1.18 -1.57 1.18
N ASP A 10 -1.16 -0.56 2.03
CA ASP A 10 -0.46 -0.58 3.31
C ASP A 10 -0.92 -1.71 4.23
N HIS A 11 -0.03 -2.10 5.13
CA HIS A 11 -0.37 -3.08 6.16
C HIS A 11 -1.24 -2.43 7.24
N ASN A 12 -2.45 -2.97 7.39
CA ASN A 12 -3.41 -2.45 8.35
C ASN A 12 -2.98 -2.85 9.77
N LEU A 13 -2.73 -1.84 10.59
CA LEU A 13 -2.19 -1.99 11.94
C LEU A 13 -3.01 -1.14 12.91
N PRO A 14 -3.34 -1.63 14.11
CA PRO A 14 -4.02 -0.83 15.11
C PRO A 14 -3.30 0.48 15.39
N LEU A 15 -3.99 1.60 15.18
CA LEU A 15 -3.45 2.92 15.45
C LEU A 15 -3.45 3.21 16.95
N VAL A 16 -2.28 3.61 17.46
CA VAL A 16 -2.05 4.11 18.81
C VAL A 16 -1.49 5.52 18.70
N LEU A 17 -2.20 6.47 19.30
CA LEU A 17 -1.75 7.85 19.36
C LEU A 17 -1.15 8.15 20.72
N ILE A 18 -0.03 8.89 20.72
CA ILE A 18 0.65 9.36 21.93
C ILE A 18 0.55 10.89 22.00
N SER A 19 0.23 11.41 23.19
CA SER A 19 0.10 12.85 23.45
C SER A 19 0.71 13.22 24.80
N GLY A 20 1.26 14.43 24.92
CA GLY A 20 1.83 14.95 26.18
C GLY A 20 3.34 14.76 26.36
N LEU A 21 4.07 14.32 25.32
CA LEU A 21 5.54 14.32 25.28
C LEU A 21 6.04 15.41 24.30
N ALA A 22 7.02 16.20 24.74
CA ALA A 22 7.74 17.14 23.87
C ALA A 22 8.77 16.38 23.00
N ALA A 23 9.12 16.92 21.83
CA ALA A 23 10.31 16.47 21.11
C ALA A 23 11.54 17.30 21.51
N ALA A 24 12.71 16.68 21.40
CA ALA A 24 13.98 17.32 21.67
C ALA A 24 14.18 18.55 20.78
N GLY A 25 14.34 19.72 21.39
CA GLY A 25 14.69 20.98 20.71
C GLY A 25 13.54 21.95 20.41
N GLU A 26 12.28 21.60 20.70
CA GLU A 26 11.11 22.41 20.33
C GLU A 26 10.65 23.34 21.47
N ALA A 27 11.44 24.35 21.80
CA ALA A 27 10.96 25.54 22.52
C ALA A 27 10.51 26.60 21.51
N GLY A 28 9.43 26.32 20.79
CA GLY A 28 8.87 27.19 19.76
C GLY A 28 9.15 26.71 18.33
N GLU A 29 8.08 26.64 17.54
CA GLU A 29 7.99 26.25 16.12
C GLU A 29 7.96 24.73 15.81
N GLU A 30 6.83 24.35 15.21
CA GLU A 30 6.46 23.02 14.73
C GLU A 30 7.30 22.65 13.49
N ALA A 31 8.40 21.93 13.63
CA ALA A 31 9.02 21.23 12.49
C ALA A 31 10.00 20.13 12.90
N GLY A 32 9.67 18.87 12.53
CA GLY A 32 10.66 17.79 12.41
C GLY A 32 10.07 16.38 12.38
N GLU A 33 9.09 16.10 13.25
CA GLU A 33 8.37 14.82 13.29
C GLU A 33 6.92 15.02 12.81
N ALA A 34 6.36 14.03 12.10
CA ALA A 34 5.00 14.10 11.57
C ALA A 34 3.95 14.02 12.70
N ILE A 35 3.70 15.14 13.38
CA ILE A 35 2.62 15.31 14.34
C ILE A 35 1.29 15.25 13.57
N VAL A 36 0.37 14.39 14.03
CA VAL A 36 -0.94 14.22 13.39
C VAL A 36 -2.00 15.02 14.15
N SER A 37 -2.71 15.92 13.46
CA SER A 37 -3.77 16.77 14.02
C SER A 37 -5.19 16.20 13.83
N GLY A 38 -5.33 15.06 13.15
CA GLY A 38 -6.62 14.46 12.82
C GLY A 38 -7.16 14.99 11.49
N VAL A 39 -8.46 15.28 11.42
CA VAL A 39 -9.10 15.89 10.23
C VAL A 39 -9.17 17.41 10.41
N ASP A 40 -9.07 18.17 9.31
CA ASP A 40 -9.25 19.62 9.35
C ASP A 40 -10.61 20.00 9.98
N GLY A 41 -10.60 21.02 10.84
CA GLY A 41 -11.76 21.46 11.62
C GLY A 41 -13.00 21.83 10.80
N ALA A 42 -12.87 21.99 9.48
CA ALA A 42 -13.97 22.19 8.55
C ALA A 42 -14.96 21.01 8.48
N ASP A 43 -14.53 19.79 8.81
CA ASP A 43 -15.40 18.58 8.76
C ASP A 43 -16.30 18.43 10.02
N GLY A 44 -16.20 19.39 10.95
CA GLY A 44 -17.08 19.55 12.11
C GLY A 44 -17.08 18.38 13.11
N GLY A 45 -16.02 17.57 13.10
CA GLY A 45 -15.79 16.45 14.03
C GLY A 45 -15.65 16.87 15.49
N VAL A 46 -15.50 15.90 16.40
CA VAL A 46 -15.24 16.21 17.82
C VAL A 46 -13.77 16.57 17.98
N CYS A 47 -13.51 17.81 18.41
CA CYS A 47 -12.17 18.30 18.72
C CYS A 47 -11.80 17.92 20.16
N VAL A 48 -10.68 17.23 20.32
CA VAL A 48 -10.08 16.96 21.63
C VAL A 48 -8.90 17.91 21.77
N PHE A 49 -8.91 18.73 22.82
CA PHE A 49 -7.87 19.70 23.09
C PHE A 49 -7.32 19.53 24.51
N SER A 50 -5.99 19.58 24.64
CA SER A 50 -5.31 19.59 25.93
C SER A 50 -4.51 20.87 26.11
N ASP A 51 -4.82 21.65 27.15
CA ASP A 51 -4.09 22.86 27.55
C ASP A 51 -2.92 22.56 28.52
N PHE A 52 -2.79 21.30 28.95
CA PHE A 52 -1.71 20.84 29.81
C PHE A 52 -0.34 20.88 29.11
N PRO A 53 0.71 21.45 29.74
CA PRO A 53 2.04 21.53 29.12
C PRO A 53 2.64 20.13 28.89
N PRO A 54 3.28 19.89 27.73
CA PRO A 54 3.91 18.60 27.46
C PRO A 54 5.09 18.36 28.40
N VAL A 55 5.31 17.10 28.76
CA VAL A 55 6.47 16.69 29.53
C VAL A 55 7.70 16.79 28.64
N SER A 56 8.73 17.48 29.13
CA SER A 56 10.00 17.71 28.45
C SER A 56 11.17 17.21 29.30
N GLY A 57 12.34 17.06 28.67
CA GLY A 57 13.57 16.60 29.30
C GLY A 57 14.00 15.21 28.82
N ALA A 58 15.22 14.80 29.20
CA ALA A 58 15.88 13.62 28.65
C ALA A 58 15.09 12.30 28.81
N VAL A 59 14.33 12.16 29.91
CA VAL A 59 13.46 10.99 30.12
C VAL A 59 12.29 10.98 29.14
N ALA A 60 11.66 12.13 28.90
CA ALA A 60 10.56 12.26 27.94
C ALA A 60 11.04 12.01 26.51
N ASP A 61 12.21 12.55 26.14
CA ASP A 61 12.83 12.34 24.83
C ASP A 61 13.18 10.85 24.61
N GLY A 62 13.81 10.21 25.60
CA GLY A 62 14.15 8.79 25.56
C GLY A 62 12.91 7.88 25.48
N LEU A 63 11.83 8.26 26.17
CA LEU A 63 10.56 7.56 26.14
C LEU A 63 9.85 7.70 24.78
N LEU A 64 9.82 8.92 24.23
CA LEU A 64 9.25 9.18 22.90
C LEU A 64 9.99 8.37 21.83
N ALA A 65 11.33 8.44 21.83
CA ALA A 65 12.15 7.68 20.91
C ALA A 65 11.93 6.16 21.04
N ALA A 66 11.84 5.65 22.27
CA ALA A 66 11.58 4.22 22.52
C ALA A 66 10.18 3.78 22.06
N LEU A 67 9.15 4.63 22.19
CA LEU A 67 7.80 4.36 21.70
C LEU A 67 7.75 4.33 20.17
N LEU A 68 8.33 5.34 19.51
CA LEU A 68 8.33 5.43 18.04
C LEU A 68 9.17 4.31 17.40
N ALA A 69 10.22 3.83 18.08
CA ALA A 69 11.02 2.69 17.62
C ALA A 69 10.25 1.35 17.58
N GLU A 70 9.12 1.25 18.29
CA GLU A 70 8.25 0.06 18.29
C GLU A 70 7.14 0.13 17.21
N ASP A 71 7.10 1.18 16.38
CA ASP A 71 6.15 1.28 15.27
C ASP A 71 6.35 0.13 14.26
N ALA A 72 5.25 -0.55 13.92
CA ALA A 72 5.26 -1.73 13.08
C ALA A 72 5.03 -1.46 11.59
N SER A 73 4.87 -0.20 11.16
CA SER A 73 4.46 0.14 9.77
C SER A 73 5.44 -0.36 8.71
N PHE A 74 6.72 -0.44 9.06
CA PHE A 74 7.79 -0.91 8.18
C PHE A 74 8.22 -2.35 8.42
N TRP A 75 7.54 -3.07 9.31
CA TRP A 75 7.86 -4.47 9.57
C TRP A 75 7.58 -5.36 8.33
N PRO A 76 8.33 -6.47 8.19
CA PRO A 76 8.05 -7.51 7.21
C PRO A 76 6.61 -8.03 7.26
N TRP A 77 6.03 -8.29 6.10
CA TRP A 77 4.71 -8.93 5.94
C TRP A 77 4.85 -10.45 6.03
N SER A 78 5.28 -10.96 7.19
CA SER A 78 5.59 -12.38 7.38
C SER A 78 5.13 -12.87 8.73
N SER A 79 4.34 -13.94 8.76
CA SER A 79 3.95 -14.63 9.99
C SER A 79 5.16 -14.99 10.87
N ARG A 80 6.27 -15.42 10.27
CA ARG A 80 7.53 -15.75 10.99
C ARG A 80 8.05 -14.57 11.79
N TYR A 81 8.04 -13.38 11.20
CA TYR A 81 8.57 -12.19 11.85
C TYR A 81 7.77 -11.82 13.11
N PHE A 82 6.45 -11.99 13.07
CA PHE A 82 5.57 -11.74 14.22
C PHE A 82 5.66 -12.86 15.27
N SER A 83 5.71 -14.13 14.86
CA SER A 83 5.81 -15.28 15.79
C SER A 83 7.08 -15.28 16.64
N HIS A 84 8.18 -14.68 16.16
CA HIS A 84 9.45 -14.60 16.91
C HIS A 84 9.52 -13.42 17.89
N ARG A 85 8.58 -12.47 17.83
CA ARG A 85 8.51 -11.37 18.80
C ARG A 85 7.55 -11.77 19.92
N ALA A 86 7.92 -11.48 21.17
CA ALA A 86 7.06 -11.70 22.34
C ALA A 86 5.77 -10.86 22.33
N ASN A 87 5.65 -9.93 21.39
CA ASN A 87 4.58 -8.97 21.23
C ASN A 87 3.66 -9.46 20.10
N GLY A 88 2.39 -9.72 20.41
CA GLY A 88 1.44 -10.35 19.49
C GLY A 88 1.19 -9.56 18.20
N VAL A 89 0.24 -8.62 18.23
CA VAL A 89 -0.14 -7.80 17.07
C VAL A 89 0.73 -6.53 17.00
N GLY A 90 1.35 -6.27 15.84
CA GLY A 90 2.07 -5.02 15.60
C GLY A 90 1.14 -3.81 15.74
N LEU A 91 1.68 -2.67 16.19
CA LEU A 91 0.93 -1.43 16.38
C LEU A 91 1.49 -0.35 15.47
N ARG A 92 0.61 0.54 14.99
CA ARG A 92 1.02 1.78 14.34
C ARG A 92 1.04 2.88 15.39
N ILE A 93 2.20 3.46 15.68
CA ILE A 93 2.42 4.42 16.76
C ILE A 93 2.73 5.79 16.14
N GLN A 94 1.93 6.80 16.49
CA GLN A 94 2.11 8.16 15.99
C GLN A 94 1.91 9.20 17.09
N ARG A 95 2.67 10.29 17.03
CA ARG A 95 2.47 11.46 17.90
C ARG A 95 1.26 12.26 17.44
N ALA A 96 0.35 12.52 18.36
CA ALA A 96 -0.80 13.37 18.13
C ALA A 96 -0.48 14.82 18.52
N SER A 97 -1.09 15.76 17.79
CA SER A 97 -1.13 17.17 18.19
C SER A 97 -1.94 17.31 19.49
N ARG A 98 -1.71 18.43 20.19
CA ARG A 98 -2.49 18.84 21.35
C ARG A 98 -3.95 19.12 21.01
N THR A 99 -4.19 19.53 19.76
CA THR A 99 -5.52 19.65 19.17
C THR A 99 -5.69 18.50 18.19
N TYR A 100 -6.57 17.56 18.52
CA TYR A 100 -6.83 16.39 17.69
C TYR A 100 -8.31 16.28 17.35
N THR A 101 -8.65 16.39 16.07
CA THR A 101 -10.05 16.34 15.62
C THR A 101 -10.41 14.96 15.08
N LEU A 102 -11.39 14.32 15.71
CA LEU A 102 -11.90 13.02 15.31
C LEU A 102 -12.97 13.13 14.21
N PRO A 103 -12.95 12.27 13.19
CA PRO A 103 -13.93 12.33 12.11
C PRO A 103 -15.34 12.04 12.61
N ARG A 104 -16.36 12.68 12.02
CA ARG A 104 -17.77 12.43 12.38
C ARG A 104 -18.15 10.96 12.16
N LYS A 105 -18.89 10.40 13.11
CA LYS A 105 -19.43 9.03 13.01
C LYS A 105 -20.70 8.97 12.16
N LYS A 106 -21.50 10.03 12.21
CA LYS A 106 -22.75 10.23 11.51
C LYS A 106 -22.68 11.53 10.71
N ALA A 107 -23.21 11.51 9.50
CA ALA A 107 -23.29 12.68 8.64
C ALA A 107 -24.18 13.75 9.26
N ASP A 108 -23.89 15.01 8.91
CA ASP A 108 -24.75 16.12 9.25
C ASP A 108 -26.08 15.99 8.50
N THR A 109 -27.19 16.08 9.22
CA THR A 109 -28.52 16.04 8.63
C THR A 109 -29.21 17.38 8.62
N THR A 110 -28.59 18.44 9.17
CA THR A 110 -29.19 19.78 9.29
C THR A 110 -29.47 20.43 7.94
N GLN A 111 -28.77 20.02 6.89
CA GLN A 111 -28.91 20.53 5.53
C GLN A 111 -30.02 19.85 4.72
N TYR A 112 -30.62 18.78 5.24
CA TYR A 112 -31.65 18.00 4.54
C TYR A 112 -33.02 18.24 5.17
N ALA A 113 -33.99 18.60 4.32
CA ALA A 113 -35.39 18.71 4.73
C ALA A 113 -35.95 17.32 5.12
N PRO A 114 -36.93 17.25 6.02
CA PRO A 114 -37.66 16.01 6.28
C PRO A 114 -38.29 15.49 4.99
N ASP A 115 -38.36 14.16 4.85
CA ASP A 115 -38.96 13.50 3.69
C ASP A 115 -40.45 13.84 3.55
N SER A 116 -41.08 13.45 2.43
CA SER A 116 -42.50 13.72 2.12
C SER A 116 -43.49 13.27 3.21
N ASP A 117 -43.10 12.30 4.04
CA ASP A 117 -43.89 11.77 5.17
C ASP A 117 -43.60 12.49 6.51
N GLY A 118 -42.80 13.56 6.50
CA GLY A 118 -42.45 14.34 7.69
C GLY A 118 -41.44 13.66 8.62
N LEU A 119 -40.85 12.54 8.21
CA LEU A 119 -39.83 11.82 8.99
C LEU A 119 -38.49 12.55 8.94
N ALA A 120 -37.83 12.65 10.09
CA ALA A 120 -36.49 13.23 10.17
C ALA A 120 -35.47 12.36 9.39
N PRO A 121 -34.51 12.99 8.66
CA PRO A 121 -33.50 12.27 7.90
C PRO A 121 -32.72 11.28 8.77
N VAL A 122 -32.53 10.04 8.28
CA VAL A 122 -31.78 9.01 9.02
C VAL A 122 -30.27 9.26 8.88
N PRO A 123 -29.54 9.56 9.97
CA PRO A 123 -28.12 9.88 9.86
C PRO A 123 -27.27 8.62 9.68
N HIS A 124 -26.68 8.47 8.49
CA HIS A 124 -25.73 7.41 8.14
C HIS A 124 -24.28 7.86 8.31
N SER A 125 -23.31 6.96 8.10
CA SER A 125 -21.89 7.36 8.10
C SER A 125 -21.60 8.27 6.90
N PRO A 126 -20.72 9.29 7.05
CA PRO A 126 -20.31 10.15 5.93
C PRO A 126 -19.72 9.42 4.72
N LEU A 127 -19.21 8.20 4.93
CA LEU A 127 -18.58 7.35 3.90
C LEU A 127 -19.55 6.26 3.37
N SER A 128 -20.86 6.45 3.56
CA SER A 128 -21.90 5.50 3.19
C SER A 128 -22.49 5.84 1.83
N PRO A 129 -22.81 4.84 0.97
CA PRO A 129 -23.56 5.08 -0.26
C PRO A 129 -25.00 5.57 0.01
N LEU A 130 -25.42 5.60 1.28
CA LEU A 130 -26.69 6.17 1.75
C LEU A 130 -26.60 7.65 2.12
N THR A 131 -25.44 8.29 1.97
CA THR A 131 -25.22 9.68 2.34
C THR A 131 -24.86 10.50 1.10
N PRO A 132 -25.67 11.49 0.69
CA PRO A 132 -25.45 12.25 -0.55
C PRO A 132 -24.05 12.88 -0.69
N GLY A 133 -23.44 13.32 0.41
CA GLY A 133 -22.07 13.89 0.40
C GLY A 133 -20.93 12.85 0.34
N SER A 134 -21.24 11.56 0.24
CA SER A 134 -20.23 10.49 0.18
C SER A 134 -19.73 10.26 -1.25
N GLU A 135 -18.42 10.01 -1.42
CA GLU A 135 -17.82 9.64 -2.72
C GLU A 135 -18.48 8.42 -3.39
N VAL A 136 -18.95 7.48 -2.56
CA VAL A 136 -19.65 6.27 -3.01
C VAL A 136 -21.17 6.44 -3.15
N PHE A 137 -21.72 7.64 -2.96
CA PHE A 137 -23.15 7.85 -3.19
C PHE A 137 -23.47 7.81 -4.69
N PRO A 138 -24.59 7.20 -5.12
CA PRO A 138 -25.57 6.42 -4.34
C PRO A 138 -25.32 4.90 -4.33
N ASP A 139 -24.39 4.43 -5.15
CA ASP A 139 -24.25 3.01 -5.55
C ASP A 139 -22.80 2.49 -5.56
N GLY A 140 -21.85 3.25 -5.04
CA GLY A 140 -20.46 2.81 -4.90
C GLY A 140 -20.26 1.83 -3.72
N MET A 141 -19.30 0.92 -3.86
CA MET A 141 -19.05 -0.13 -2.87
C MET A 141 -18.17 0.32 -1.70
N VAL A 142 -16.91 0.67 -1.92
CA VAL A 142 -15.96 1.13 -0.88
C VAL A 142 -14.89 2.01 -1.53
N THR A 143 -14.45 3.06 -0.83
CA THR A 143 -13.30 3.90 -1.21
C THR A 143 -12.17 3.79 -0.17
N PRO A 144 -10.93 4.20 -0.51
CA PRO A 144 -9.78 4.13 0.39
C PRO A 144 -9.99 4.95 1.68
N SER A 145 -10.82 5.99 1.64
CA SER A 145 -11.14 6.85 2.78
C SER A 145 -11.72 6.06 3.97
N TRP A 146 -12.45 4.96 3.73
CA TRP A 146 -12.94 4.11 4.82
C TRP A 146 -11.82 3.40 5.57
N ILE A 147 -10.76 2.96 4.90
CA ILE A 147 -9.60 2.35 5.55
C ILE A 147 -8.77 3.45 6.23
N SER A 148 -8.51 4.56 5.55
CA SER A 148 -7.75 5.70 6.10
C SER A 148 -8.34 6.20 7.41
N LYS A 149 -9.67 6.18 7.56
CA LYS A 149 -10.33 6.46 8.84
C LYS A 149 -9.80 5.60 9.99
N HIS A 150 -9.62 4.30 9.77
CA HIS A 150 -9.20 3.35 10.81
C HIS A 150 -7.69 3.18 10.93
N GLN A 151 -6.95 3.50 9.87
CA GLN A 151 -5.48 3.40 9.81
C GLN A 151 -4.79 4.69 10.29
N CYS A 152 -5.41 5.86 10.06
CA CYS A 152 -4.75 7.16 10.25
C CYS A 152 -5.49 8.12 11.19
N LEU A 153 -6.81 7.99 11.36
CA LEU A 153 -7.61 9.01 12.05
C LEU A 153 -8.22 8.56 13.38
N VAL A 154 -8.75 7.34 13.46
CA VAL A 154 -9.44 6.83 14.65
C VAL A 154 -8.57 5.78 15.33
N PRO A 155 -7.94 6.12 16.47
CA PRO A 155 -7.08 5.18 17.17
C PRO A 155 -7.87 4.09 17.91
N ALA A 156 -7.26 2.91 18.00
CA ALA A 156 -7.68 1.86 18.93
C ALA A 156 -7.33 2.24 20.38
N ALA A 157 -6.23 2.96 20.60
CA ALA A 157 -5.84 3.49 21.90
C ALA A 157 -5.22 4.90 21.82
N PHE A 158 -5.49 5.74 22.81
CA PHE A 158 -4.92 7.07 22.96
C PHE A 158 -4.20 7.15 24.31
N VAL A 159 -2.88 7.38 24.27
CA VAL A 159 -2.00 7.37 25.45
C VAL A 159 -1.61 8.80 25.79
N ASN A 160 -2.01 9.25 26.98
CA ASN A 160 -1.74 10.59 27.49
C ASN A 160 -0.60 10.51 28.52
N PHE A 161 0.45 11.31 28.33
CA PHE A 161 1.55 11.45 29.26
C PHE A 161 1.37 12.73 30.06
N PHE A 162 1.38 12.61 31.39
CA PHE A 162 1.28 13.75 32.30
C PHE A 162 2.41 13.72 33.33
N PRO A 163 2.95 14.89 33.72
CA PRO A 163 3.93 14.97 34.78
C PRO A 163 3.24 14.76 36.15
N LEU A 164 3.92 14.06 37.04
CA LEU A 164 3.52 13.90 38.43
C LEU A 164 4.59 14.54 39.31
N THR A 165 4.20 15.63 39.98
CA THR A 165 5.12 16.46 40.78
C THR A 165 5.69 15.71 41.97
N THR A 166 7.00 15.87 42.19
CA THR A 166 7.72 15.44 43.40
C THR A 166 7.72 16.51 44.49
N ASP A 167 7.34 17.75 44.16
CA ASP A 167 7.13 18.82 45.16
C ASP A 167 5.85 18.60 45.98
N THR A 168 6.01 18.34 47.27
CA THR A 168 4.92 18.15 48.24
C THR A 168 4.07 19.40 48.43
N ASN A 169 4.62 20.61 48.30
CA ASN A 169 3.86 21.85 48.50
C ASN A 169 2.86 22.09 47.36
N MET A 170 3.21 21.68 46.15
CA MET A 170 2.39 21.85 44.95
C MET A 170 1.58 20.60 44.57
N SER A 171 1.81 19.48 45.25
CA SER A 171 1.17 18.17 45.01
C SER A 171 -0.34 18.25 44.89
N THR A 172 -1.02 18.87 45.86
CA THR A 172 -2.49 18.93 45.89
C THR A 172 -3.04 19.79 44.75
N LEU A 173 -2.39 20.91 44.43
CA LEU A 173 -2.79 21.80 43.34
C LEU A 173 -2.65 21.10 41.98
N LYS A 174 -1.46 20.55 41.70
CA LYS A 174 -1.17 19.85 40.44
C LYS A 174 -2.02 18.59 40.28
N ASP A 175 -2.25 17.82 41.35
CA ASP A 175 -3.14 16.65 41.31
C ASP A 175 -4.58 17.04 40.98
N ASN A 176 -5.06 18.19 41.46
CA ASN A 176 -6.40 18.69 41.12
C ASN A 176 -6.48 19.18 39.67
N GLN A 177 -5.43 19.83 39.15
CA GLN A 177 -5.35 20.18 37.73
C GLN A 177 -5.39 18.93 36.84
N LEU A 178 -4.62 17.89 37.18
CA LEU A 178 -4.66 16.60 36.47
C LEU A 178 -6.05 15.97 36.47
N LYS A 179 -6.78 16.02 37.60
CA LYS A 179 -8.16 15.50 37.68
C LYS A 179 -9.11 16.25 36.75
N ILE A 180 -9.00 17.58 36.66
CA ILE A 180 -9.83 18.40 35.78
C ILE A 180 -9.53 18.04 34.33
N GLU A 181 -8.25 18.03 33.96
CA GLU A 181 -7.81 17.77 32.59
C GLU A 181 -8.20 16.38 32.10
N ILE A 182 -7.88 15.34 32.87
CA ILE A 182 -8.23 13.96 32.52
C ILE A 182 -9.75 13.80 32.35
N ASN A 183 -10.55 14.41 33.23
CA ASN A 183 -12.01 14.34 33.10
C ASN A 183 -12.51 15.13 31.88
N SER A 184 -11.87 16.23 31.50
CA SER A 184 -12.21 16.96 30.28
C SER A 184 -11.95 16.11 29.04
N LEU A 185 -10.71 15.62 28.87
CA LEU A 185 -10.34 14.78 27.74
C LEU A 185 -11.22 13.53 27.64
N LYS A 186 -11.53 12.87 28.77
CA LYS A 186 -12.45 11.72 28.77
C LYS A 186 -13.85 12.08 28.27
N ARG A 187 -14.38 13.26 28.60
CA ARG A 187 -15.69 13.72 28.12
C ARG A 187 -15.66 13.93 26.60
N ASP A 188 -14.62 14.57 26.08
CA ASP A 188 -14.49 14.82 24.63
C ASP A 188 -14.38 13.51 23.85
N TRP A 189 -13.53 12.59 24.32
CA TRP A 189 -13.42 11.24 23.74
C TRP A 189 -14.75 10.47 23.80
N ALA A 190 -15.49 10.55 24.91
CA ALA A 190 -16.80 9.92 25.03
C ALA A 190 -17.83 10.54 24.05
N GLN A 191 -17.81 11.86 23.87
CA GLN A 191 -18.69 12.58 22.94
C GLN A 191 -18.46 12.17 21.49
N SER A 192 -17.23 11.82 21.12
CA SER A 192 -16.90 11.32 19.77
C SER A 192 -17.66 10.03 19.39
N GLY A 193 -18.06 9.22 20.39
CA GLY A 193 -18.73 7.94 20.19
C GLY A 193 -17.85 6.83 19.62
N TYR A 194 -16.53 7.04 19.54
CA TYR A 194 -15.55 5.98 19.27
C TYR A 194 -15.15 5.29 20.57
N LYS A 195 -14.99 3.96 20.52
CA LYS A 195 -14.59 3.15 21.68
C LYS A 195 -13.07 3.09 21.84
N THR A 196 -12.39 4.20 21.62
CA THR A 196 -10.93 4.30 21.76
C THR A 196 -10.55 4.06 23.22
N ARG A 197 -9.55 3.22 23.47
CA ARG A 197 -9.04 3.00 24.82
C ARG A 197 -8.25 4.23 25.29
N PHE A 198 -8.72 4.87 26.36
CA PHE A 198 -8.05 6.01 26.98
C PHE A 198 -7.04 5.52 28.04
N VAL A 199 -5.75 5.78 27.82
CA VAL A 199 -4.64 5.38 28.70
C VAL A 199 -3.95 6.62 29.25
N VAL A 200 -3.56 6.57 30.52
CA VAL A 200 -2.83 7.62 31.22
C VAL A 200 -1.52 7.07 31.74
N VAL A 201 -0.43 7.78 31.46
CA VAL A 201 0.91 7.51 31.97
C VAL A 201 1.37 8.71 32.80
N PHE A 202 1.70 8.47 34.07
CA PHE A 202 2.30 9.46 34.94
C PHE A 202 3.82 9.35 34.90
N LEU A 203 4.49 10.45 34.56
CA LEU A 203 5.94 10.59 34.58
C LEU A 203 6.35 11.38 35.81
N PHE A 204 7.11 10.79 36.72
CA PHE A 204 7.58 11.51 37.89
C PHE A 204 8.58 12.60 37.48
N GLU A 205 8.43 13.80 38.03
CA GLU A 205 9.46 14.84 37.96
C GLU A 205 10.74 14.35 38.68
N ASP A 206 11.90 14.95 38.35
CA ASP A 206 13.16 14.58 38.99
C ASP A 206 13.07 14.76 40.52
N GLY A 207 13.66 13.81 41.25
CA GLY A 207 13.67 13.82 42.72
C GLY A 207 13.39 12.45 43.34
N PRO A 208 13.36 12.38 44.69
CA PRO A 208 13.04 11.14 45.40
C PRO A 208 11.56 10.77 45.19
N VAL A 209 11.28 9.47 45.08
CA VAL A 209 9.91 8.97 45.09
C VAL A 209 9.31 9.22 46.48
N LEU A 210 8.22 9.98 46.53
CA LEU A 210 7.50 10.23 47.77
C LEU A 210 6.73 8.98 48.22
N GLU A 211 6.68 8.72 49.52
CA GLU A 211 5.94 7.58 50.10
C GLU A 211 4.43 7.63 49.79
N ASP A 212 3.88 8.83 49.64
CA ASP A 212 2.47 9.07 49.36
C ASP A 212 2.10 8.96 47.86
N ALA A 213 3.07 8.72 46.97
CA ALA A 213 2.85 8.72 45.53
C ALA A 213 1.75 7.73 45.10
N ASN A 214 1.76 6.52 45.66
CA ASN A 214 0.73 5.50 45.40
C ASN A 214 -0.67 5.95 45.85
N TYR A 215 -0.75 6.66 46.98
CA TYR A 215 -2.01 7.22 47.47
C TYR A 215 -2.51 8.33 46.54
N ARG A 216 -1.63 9.23 46.10
CA ARG A 216 -1.94 10.31 45.14
C ARG A 216 -2.44 9.76 43.81
N ILE A 217 -1.73 8.80 43.22
CA ILE A 217 -2.17 8.12 41.98
C ILE A 217 -3.52 7.44 42.17
N SER A 218 -3.74 6.75 43.31
CA SER A 218 -5.04 6.15 43.61
C SER A 218 -6.14 7.21 43.78
N SER A 219 -5.83 8.38 44.34
CA SER A 219 -6.77 9.48 44.52
C SER A 219 -7.18 10.08 43.18
N ILE A 220 -6.21 10.40 42.31
CA ILE A 220 -6.45 10.88 40.94
C ILE A 220 -7.26 9.84 40.15
N ARG A 221 -6.88 8.56 40.20
CA ARG A 221 -7.59 7.48 39.50
C ARG A 221 -9.05 7.37 39.95
N LYS A 222 -9.31 7.42 41.26
CA LYS A 222 -10.68 7.35 41.82
C LYS A 222 -11.50 8.57 41.40
N ALA A 223 -10.93 9.77 41.49
CA ALA A 223 -11.60 11.02 41.13
C ALA A 223 -11.88 11.15 39.62
N THR A 224 -11.08 10.49 38.78
CA THR A 224 -11.26 10.49 37.32
C THR A 224 -11.98 9.24 36.81
N GLY A 225 -12.26 8.25 37.66
CA GLY A 225 -12.90 6.99 37.27
C GLY A 225 -12.12 6.22 36.21
N LEU A 226 -10.78 6.20 36.30
CA LEU A 226 -9.93 5.42 35.40
C LEU A 226 -9.85 3.96 35.88
N ASP A 227 -9.94 3.01 34.94
CA ASP A 227 -9.63 1.60 35.22
C ASP A 227 -8.14 1.48 35.59
N PRO A 228 -7.78 0.77 36.68
CA PRO A 228 -6.38 0.55 37.04
C PRO A 228 -5.50 0.01 35.90
N ARG A 229 -6.06 -0.76 34.96
CA ARG A 229 -5.35 -1.30 33.78
C ARG A 229 -5.02 -0.25 32.72
N ASN A 230 -5.54 0.97 32.86
CA ASN A 230 -5.29 2.09 31.96
C ASN A 230 -4.39 3.15 32.59
N VAL A 231 -3.85 2.91 33.78
CA VAL A 231 -2.96 3.83 34.49
C VAL A 231 -1.58 3.21 34.63
N PHE A 232 -0.56 3.89 34.12
CA PHE A 232 0.83 3.48 34.20
C PHE A 232 1.66 4.58 34.84
N THR A 233 2.81 4.19 35.38
CA THR A 233 3.73 5.12 36.05
C THR A 233 5.15 4.80 35.62
N LEU A 234 5.95 5.83 35.37
CA LEU A 234 7.38 5.72 35.15
C LEU A 234 8.10 6.44 36.30
N PRO A 235 8.84 5.72 37.16
CA PRO A 235 9.52 6.30 38.31
C PRO A 235 10.61 7.30 37.88
N PRO A 236 11.07 8.19 38.79
CA PRO A 236 12.10 9.18 38.49
C PRO A 236 13.47 8.52 38.24
N GLY A 237 14.29 9.16 37.41
CA GLY A 237 15.62 8.68 37.05
C GLY A 237 15.68 7.29 36.39
N PRO A 238 14.77 6.90 35.47
CA PRO A 238 14.80 5.58 34.86
C PRO A 238 16.04 5.42 33.97
N SER A 239 16.66 4.24 34.02
CA SER A 239 17.72 3.92 33.05
C SER A 239 17.11 3.73 31.64
N PRO A 240 17.90 3.85 30.55
CA PRO A 240 17.42 3.56 29.20
C PRO A 240 16.81 2.16 29.06
N LEU A 241 17.32 1.18 29.81
CA LEU A 241 16.79 -0.18 29.84
C LEU A 241 15.42 -0.25 30.52
N ASP A 242 15.19 0.54 31.57
CA ASP A 242 13.90 0.61 32.26
C ASP A 242 12.84 1.26 31.38
N ILE A 243 13.21 2.31 30.62
CA ILE A 243 12.35 2.92 29.60
C ILE A 243 11.93 1.86 28.56
N GLN A 244 12.88 1.10 28.02
CA GLN A 244 12.56 0.04 27.04
C GLN A 244 11.63 -1.04 27.62
N ARG A 245 11.86 -1.47 28.86
CA ARG A 245 11.00 -2.45 29.55
C ARG A 245 9.59 -1.89 29.77
N PHE A 246 9.51 -0.63 30.20
CA PHE A 246 8.25 0.08 30.39
C PHE A 246 7.45 0.16 29.10
N VAL A 247 8.08 0.61 28.00
CA VAL A 247 7.44 0.71 26.68
C VAL A 247 6.90 -0.65 26.23
N LYS A 248 7.70 -1.72 26.33
CA LYS A 248 7.24 -3.07 25.97
C LYS A 248 6.05 -3.51 26.80
N SER A 249 6.07 -3.27 28.12
CA SER A 249 4.95 -3.59 29.01
C SER A 249 3.69 -2.78 28.70
N LEU A 250 3.83 -1.48 28.42
CA LEU A 250 2.72 -0.59 28.06
C LEU A 250 2.06 -1.06 26.76
N LEU A 251 2.85 -1.27 25.71
CA LEU A 251 2.36 -1.70 24.40
C LEU A 251 1.71 -3.09 24.48
N PHE A 252 2.32 -4.04 25.21
CA PHE A 252 1.74 -5.36 25.44
C PHE A 252 0.35 -5.28 26.10
N SER A 253 0.17 -4.39 27.09
CA SER A 253 -1.15 -4.18 27.70
C SER A 253 -2.16 -3.63 26.69
N ILE A 254 -1.75 -2.79 25.75
CA ILE A 254 -2.62 -2.17 24.73
C ILE A 254 -3.08 -3.19 23.67
N GLN A 255 -2.22 -4.11 23.26
CA GLN A 255 -2.45 -5.04 22.15
C GLN A 255 -3.78 -5.80 22.25
N GLY A 256 -4.07 -6.44 23.40
CA GLY A 256 -5.30 -7.22 23.55
C GLY A 256 -6.57 -6.38 23.38
N ALA A 257 -6.58 -5.17 23.94
CA ALA A 257 -7.71 -4.25 23.80
C ALA A 257 -7.85 -3.72 22.37
N ALA A 258 -6.73 -3.50 21.67
CA ALA A 258 -6.74 -3.10 20.28
C ALA A 258 -7.35 -4.18 19.37
N VAL A 259 -7.01 -5.47 19.60
CA VAL A 259 -7.63 -6.59 18.88
C VAL A 259 -9.14 -6.66 19.14
N GLU A 260 -9.57 -6.51 20.39
CA GLU A 260 -10.98 -6.50 20.76
C GLU A 260 -11.76 -5.34 20.12
N TYR A 261 -11.15 -4.16 20.03
CA TYR A 261 -11.73 -3.00 19.34
C TYR A 261 -12.14 -3.34 17.90
N TYR A 262 -11.23 -3.93 17.11
CA TYR A 262 -11.54 -4.34 15.74
C TYR A 262 -12.47 -5.55 15.67
N ARG A 263 -12.43 -6.45 16.66
CA ARG A 263 -13.36 -7.59 16.75
C ARG A 263 -14.80 -7.13 16.92
N ASP A 264 -15.03 -6.11 17.73
CA ASP A 264 -16.34 -5.49 17.90
C ASP A 264 -16.83 -4.79 16.62
N LEU A 265 -15.93 -4.13 15.88
CA LEU A 265 -16.25 -3.59 14.56
C LEU A 265 -16.61 -4.72 13.57
N SER A 266 -15.94 -5.88 13.61
CA SER A 266 -16.30 -7.03 12.77
C SER A 266 -17.70 -7.55 13.10
N LYS A 267 -18.07 -7.65 14.39
CA LYS A 267 -19.44 -8.03 14.81
C LYS A 267 -20.47 -7.06 14.24
N HIS A 268 -20.18 -5.75 14.28
CA HIS A 268 -21.08 -4.73 13.71
C HIS A 268 -21.24 -4.86 12.20
N SER A 269 -20.13 -5.05 11.47
CA SER A 269 -20.15 -5.28 10.01
C SER A 269 -20.94 -6.53 9.63
N ARG A 270 -20.76 -7.65 10.36
CA ARG A 270 -21.56 -8.89 10.15
C ARG A 270 -23.05 -8.67 10.35
N ARG A 271 -23.44 -7.97 11.42
CA ARG A 271 -24.86 -7.64 11.68
C ARG A 271 -25.45 -6.79 10.56
N LYS A 272 -24.68 -5.88 9.97
CA LYS A 272 -25.13 -5.04 8.86
C LYS A 272 -25.26 -5.83 7.55
N ARG A 273 -24.32 -6.72 7.26
CA ARG A 273 -24.36 -7.64 6.11
C ARG A 273 -25.60 -8.53 6.14
N ASN A 274 -25.92 -9.10 7.30
CA ASN A 274 -27.03 -10.03 7.47
C ASN A 274 -28.41 -9.35 7.63
N ARG A 275 -28.54 -8.05 7.32
CA ARG A 275 -29.85 -7.38 7.34
C ARG A 275 -30.65 -7.80 6.12
N ALA A 276 -31.94 -8.07 6.34
CA ALA A 276 -32.87 -8.41 5.26
C ALA A 276 -33.24 -7.20 4.39
N THR A 277 -33.21 -5.98 4.96
CA THR A 277 -33.59 -4.75 4.27
C THR A 277 -32.50 -3.69 4.40
N ILE A 278 -32.27 -2.98 3.29
CA ILE A 278 -31.36 -1.83 3.24
C ILE A 278 -32.10 -0.62 3.82
N PRO A 279 -31.51 0.10 4.80
CA PRO A 279 -32.12 1.31 5.33
C PRO A 279 -32.31 2.38 4.26
N PRO A 280 -33.35 3.24 4.36
CA PRO A 280 -33.52 4.35 3.43
C PRO A 280 -32.31 5.29 3.47
N PRO A 281 -31.94 5.92 2.34
CA PRO A 281 -30.87 6.90 2.29
C PRO A 281 -31.19 8.15 3.12
N THR A 282 -30.17 8.93 3.45
CA THR A 282 -30.29 10.16 4.26
C THR A 282 -31.15 11.21 3.55
N ALA A 283 -31.07 11.24 2.21
CA ALA A 283 -31.94 12.00 1.34
C ALA A 283 -32.18 11.17 0.07
N PRO A 284 -33.31 11.34 -0.63
CA PRO A 284 -33.57 10.64 -1.88
C PRO A 284 -32.48 10.95 -2.92
N PRO A 285 -32.15 10.01 -3.83
CA PRO A 285 -31.22 10.28 -4.93
C PRO A 285 -31.77 11.43 -5.79
N THR A 286 -31.08 12.56 -5.80
CA THR A 286 -31.53 13.82 -6.42
C THR A 286 -31.49 13.82 -7.95
N SER A 287 -31.27 12.67 -8.60
CA SER A 287 -31.24 12.52 -10.06
C SER A 287 -32.07 11.31 -10.46
N GLY A 288 -33.11 11.54 -11.28
CA GLY A 288 -34.19 10.59 -11.61
C GLY A 288 -33.81 9.26 -12.29
N THR A 289 -32.52 8.92 -12.38
CA THR A 289 -31.98 7.66 -12.90
C THR A 289 -30.99 6.96 -11.95
N SER A 290 -30.74 7.53 -10.76
CA SER A 290 -29.78 7.00 -9.80
C SER A 290 -30.32 5.77 -9.07
N GLN A 291 -29.72 4.61 -9.35
CA GLN A 291 -29.99 3.38 -8.60
C GLN A 291 -29.25 3.40 -7.26
N THR A 292 -29.78 2.70 -6.26
CA THR A 292 -29.08 2.48 -5.00
C THR A 292 -28.17 1.25 -5.10
N LEU A 293 -27.16 1.15 -4.23
CA LEU A 293 -26.29 -0.02 -4.18
C LEU A 293 -27.09 -1.32 -4.02
N SER A 294 -26.88 -2.28 -4.93
CA SER A 294 -27.53 -3.58 -4.93
C SER A 294 -27.21 -4.40 -3.67
N GLN A 295 -28.03 -5.40 -3.36
CA GLN A 295 -27.79 -6.27 -2.20
C GLN A 295 -26.43 -7.00 -2.29
N GLN A 296 -26.01 -7.44 -3.48
CA GLN A 296 -24.67 -8.01 -3.64
C GLN A 296 -23.58 -6.98 -3.49
N GLY A 297 -23.77 -5.75 -3.99
CA GLY A 297 -22.85 -4.65 -3.74
C GLY A 297 -22.65 -4.38 -2.24
N TRP A 298 -23.71 -4.49 -1.43
CA TRP A 298 -23.62 -4.45 0.03
C TRP A 298 -22.85 -5.64 0.61
N ASN A 299 -23.07 -6.85 0.08
CA ASN A 299 -22.34 -8.04 0.52
C ASN A 299 -20.84 -7.91 0.24
N VAL A 300 -20.44 -7.50 -0.98
CA VAL A 300 -19.04 -7.19 -1.34
C VAL A 300 -18.46 -6.17 -0.38
N ARG A 301 -19.18 -5.04 -0.15
CA ARG A 301 -18.76 -3.98 0.76
C ARG A 301 -18.50 -4.51 2.17
N TYR A 302 -19.37 -5.34 2.74
CA TYR A 302 -19.17 -5.83 4.10
C TYR A 302 -18.15 -6.96 4.20
N GLU A 303 -18.03 -7.84 3.20
CA GLU A 303 -16.95 -8.84 3.18
C GLU A 303 -15.57 -8.18 3.08
N PHE A 304 -15.42 -7.17 2.22
CA PHE A 304 -14.21 -6.37 2.16
C PHE A 304 -13.86 -5.76 3.52
N LYS A 305 -14.85 -5.15 4.21
CA LYS A 305 -14.66 -4.59 5.55
C LYS A 305 -14.32 -5.66 6.60
N LEU A 306 -14.84 -6.87 6.47
CA LEU A 306 -14.50 -7.96 7.39
C LEU A 306 -13.07 -8.44 7.19
N GLY A 307 -12.60 -8.54 5.94
CA GLY A 307 -11.20 -8.79 5.62
C GLY A 307 -10.29 -7.70 6.19
N VAL A 308 -10.56 -6.45 5.79
CA VAL A 308 -10.38 -5.21 6.56
C VAL A 308 -9.89 -5.35 8.01
N LEU A 309 -10.90 -5.59 8.85
CA LEU A 309 -10.84 -5.65 10.29
C LEU A 309 -10.17 -6.92 10.81
N ALA A 310 -10.07 -8.00 10.01
CA ALA A 310 -9.28 -9.16 10.35
C ALA A 310 -7.78 -8.90 10.21
N GLU A 311 -7.36 -8.10 9.23
CA GLU A 311 -5.96 -7.69 9.10
C GLU A 311 -5.48 -6.81 10.23
N PHE A 312 -6.29 -5.85 10.69
CA PHE A 312 -5.96 -5.07 11.89
C PHE A 312 -5.72 -5.96 13.12
N ARG A 313 -6.27 -7.18 13.12
CA ARG A 313 -6.07 -8.18 14.19
C ARG A 313 -4.97 -9.19 13.87
N GLN A 314 -4.33 -9.07 12.71
CA GLN A 314 -3.33 -10.00 12.17
C GLN A 314 -3.87 -11.43 11.97
N GLU A 315 -5.19 -11.58 11.84
CA GLU A 315 -5.86 -12.85 11.57
C GLU A 315 -5.92 -13.10 10.05
N MET A 316 -4.77 -13.30 9.43
CA MET A 316 -4.62 -13.31 7.96
C MET A 316 -5.41 -14.44 7.27
N ASP A 317 -5.60 -15.59 7.90
CA ASP A 317 -6.48 -16.66 7.40
C ASP A 317 -7.96 -16.24 7.33
N ALA A 318 -8.43 -15.53 8.36
CA ALA A 318 -9.80 -15.01 8.38
C ALA A 318 -9.95 -13.85 7.38
N ALA A 319 -8.91 -13.03 7.24
CA ALA A 319 -8.87 -11.96 6.25
C ALA A 319 -8.96 -12.51 4.83
N GLY A 320 -8.12 -13.49 4.49
CA GLY A 320 -8.09 -14.15 3.18
C GLY A 320 -9.46 -14.67 2.76
N ARG A 321 -10.14 -15.45 3.61
CA ARG A 321 -11.48 -15.97 3.32
C ARG A 321 -12.52 -14.89 3.05
N SER A 322 -12.51 -13.80 3.82
CA SER A 322 -13.43 -12.67 3.59
C SER A 322 -13.11 -11.94 2.28
N TYR A 323 -11.83 -11.80 1.92
CA TYR A 323 -11.47 -11.21 0.63
C TYR A 323 -11.82 -12.09 -0.55
N GLU A 324 -11.57 -13.39 -0.48
CA GLU A 324 -11.96 -14.36 -1.52
C GLU A 324 -13.49 -14.33 -1.71
N THR A 325 -14.26 -14.31 -0.63
CA THR A 325 -15.73 -14.17 -0.70
C THR A 325 -16.14 -12.85 -1.37
N ALA A 326 -15.53 -11.72 -0.97
CA ALA A 326 -15.79 -10.43 -1.59
C ALA A 326 -15.42 -10.41 -3.08
N TYR A 327 -14.31 -11.07 -3.42
CA TYR A 327 -13.78 -11.18 -4.78
C TYR A 327 -14.73 -11.96 -5.67
N ASP A 328 -15.17 -13.15 -5.24
CA ASP A 328 -16.12 -13.93 -6.04
C ASP A 328 -17.47 -13.26 -6.19
N LEU A 329 -17.98 -12.60 -5.14
CA LEU A 329 -19.21 -11.79 -5.22
C LEU A 329 -19.08 -10.61 -6.20
N LEU A 330 -17.92 -9.93 -6.19
CA LEU A 330 -17.64 -8.81 -7.08
C LEU A 330 -17.62 -9.25 -8.55
N PHE A 331 -17.02 -10.40 -8.84
CA PHE A 331 -16.99 -11.01 -10.18
C PHE A 331 -18.30 -11.67 -10.62
N GLY A 332 -19.34 -11.67 -9.77
CA GLY A 332 -20.67 -12.16 -10.13
C GLY A 332 -21.42 -11.23 -11.11
N ASP A 333 -22.39 -11.81 -11.83
CA ASP A 333 -23.19 -11.10 -12.83
C ASP A 333 -24.01 -9.94 -12.25
N GLU A 334 -24.44 -10.06 -11.00
CA GLU A 334 -25.22 -9.04 -10.28
C GLU A 334 -24.40 -7.79 -9.89
N VAL A 335 -23.07 -7.83 -10.04
CA VAL A 335 -22.17 -6.69 -9.77
C VAL A 335 -21.44 -6.28 -11.04
N PHE A 336 -20.38 -6.97 -11.47
CA PHE A 336 -19.65 -6.59 -12.69
C PHE A 336 -20.50 -6.67 -13.97
N GLY A 337 -21.43 -7.63 -14.03
CA GLY A 337 -22.37 -7.74 -15.16
C GLY A 337 -23.29 -6.53 -15.25
N ALA A 338 -23.84 -6.09 -14.11
CA ALA A 338 -24.79 -4.97 -14.01
C ALA A 338 -24.16 -3.58 -14.18
N ILE A 339 -22.86 -3.40 -13.86
CA ILE A 339 -22.19 -2.10 -14.01
C ILE A 339 -22.04 -1.74 -15.50
N ALA A 340 -22.44 -0.51 -15.85
CA ALA A 340 -22.29 0.03 -17.20
C ALA A 340 -20.82 0.02 -17.64
N ALA A 341 -20.56 -0.48 -18.85
CA ALA A 341 -19.22 -0.61 -19.41
C ALA A 341 -18.50 0.75 -19.46
N TRP A 342 -17.24 0.77 -19.03
CA TRP A 342 -16.36 1.95 -19.07
C TRP A 342 -16.91 3.21 -18.39
N SER A 343 -17.82 3.02 -17.44
CA SER A 343 -18.26 4.09 -16.53
C SER A 343 -17.24 4.30 -15.41
N PRO A 344 -17.24 5.44 -14.70
CA PRO A 344 -16.40 5.63 -13.52
C PRO A 344 -16.60 4.51 -12.47
N ARG A 345 -17.84 4.00 -12.33
CA ARG A 345 -18.15 2.86 -11.45
C ARG A 345 -17.50 1.56 -11.90
N PHE A 346 -17.31 1.37 -13.19
CA PHE A 346 -16.57 0.22 -13.71
C PHE A 346 -15.09 0.28 -13.31
N ASP A 347 -14.48 1.47 -13.35
CA ASP A 347 -13.09 1.66 -12.93
C ASP A 347 -12.92 1.54 -11.41
N GLU A 348 -13.88 2.05 -10.63
CA GLU A 348 -13.94 1.81 -9.18
C GLU A 348 -14.03 0.31 -8.86
N ALA A 349 -14.84 -0.45 -9.60
CA ALA A 349 -14.96 -1.90 -9.43
C ALA A 349 -13.68 -2.64 -9.85
N ARG A 350 -13.01 -2.22 -10.94
CA ARG A 350 -11.68 -2.74 -11.34
C ARG A 350 -10.64 -2.46 -10.25
N MET A 351 -10.62 -1.25 -9.70
CA MET A 351 -9.75 -0.87 -8.58
C MET A 351 -10.00 -1.76 -7.37
N LEU A 352 -11.26 -1.96 -6.98
CA LEU A 352 -11.58 -2.84 -5.86
C LEU A 352 -11.18 -4.30 -6.12
N ALA A 353 -11.33 -4.78 -7.36
CA ALA A 353 -10.92 -6.13 -7.75
C ALA A 353 -9.40 -6.32 -7.65
N ASP A 354 -8.62 -5.38 -8.16
CA ASP A 354 -7.15 -5.42 -8.08
C ASP A 354 -6.68 -5.34 -6.62
N VAL A 355 -7.33 -4.51 -5.80
CA VAL A 355 -7.02 -4.37 -4.37
C VAL A 355 -7.37 -5.64 -3.61
N LEU A 356 -8.55 -6.23 -3.84
CA LEU A 356 -8.91 -7.53 -3.26
C LEU A 356 -7.88 -8.60 -3.64
N ALA A 357 -7.47 -8.63 -4.91
CA ALA A 357 -6.50 -9.60 -5.38
C ALA A 357 -5.12 -9.40 -4.73
N LEU A 358 -4.64 -8.15 -4.61
CA LEU A 358 -3.43 -7.82 -3.86
C LEU A 358 -3.52 -8.28 -2.40
N ARG A 359 -4.66 -8.04 -1.74
CA ARG A 359 -4.88 -8.43 -0.33
C ARG A 359 -4.87 -9.96 -0.18
N ILE A 360 -5.48 -10.70 -1.10
CA ILE A 360 -5.47 -12.18 -1.13
C ILE A 360 -4.04 -12.71 -1.35
N LEU A 361 -3.29 -12.15 -2.31
CA LEU A 361 -1.89 -12.51 -2.54
C LEU A 361 -1.04 -12.33 -1.29
N ARG A 362 -1.23 -11.22 -0.58
CA ARG A 362 -0.54 -10.99 0.68
C ARG A 362 -0.92 -12.02 1.75
N CYS A 363 -2.19 -12.41 1.87
CA CYS A 363 -2.60 -13.49 2.78
C CYS A 363 -1.91 -14.81 2.45
N HIS A 364 -1.88 -15.23 1.18
CA HIS A 364 -1.16 -16.43 0.77
C HIS A 364 0.33 -16.36 1.12
N LEU A 365 1.01 -15.26 0.75
CA LEU A 365 2.44 -15.12 1.03
C LEU A 365 2.76 -15.01 2.53
N TRP A 366 1.86 -14.43 3.32
CA TRP A 366 1.97 -14.39 4.79
C TRP A 366 1.94 -15.79 5.41
N LEU A 367 1.10 -16.67 4.84
CA LEU A 367 0.95 -18.08 5.21
C LEU A 367 1.95 -19.00 4.51
N GLU A 368 2.90 -18.43 3.77
CA GLU A 368 3.93 -19.15 3.00
C GLU A 368 3.39 -20.01 1.84
N GLN A 369 2.16 -19.73 1.42
CA GLN A 369 1.48 -20.34 0.28
C GLN A 369 1.93 -19.75 -1.04
N THR A 370 3.19 -20.02 -1.39
CA THR A 370 3.86 -19.40 -2.54
C THR A 370 3.29 -19.83 -3.89
N THR A 371 2.99 -21.12 -4.06
CA THR A 371 2.41 -21.65 -5.33
C THR A 371 0.96 -21.20 -5.52
N PRO A 372 0.06 -21.32 -4.52
CA PRO A 372 -1.29 -20.74 -4.61
C PRO A 372 -1.27 -19.24 -4.92
N ALA A 373 -0.34 -18.47 -4.34
CA ALA A 373 -0.20 -17.05 -4.65
C ALA A 373 0.06 -16.80 -6.15
N VAL A 374 0.98 -17.53 -6.78
CA VAL A 374 1.27 -17.36 -8.21
C VAL A 374 0.09 -17.79 -9.09
N GLN A 375 -0.55 -18.90 -8.75
CA GLN A 375 -1.73 -19.38 -9.46
C GLN A 375 -2.88 -18.37 -9.38
N PHE A 376 -3.11 -17.80 -8.20
CA PHE A 376 -4.10 -16.76 -7.98
C PHE A 376 -3.74 -15.47 -8.76
N TRP A 377 -2.47 -15.05 -8.75
CA TRP A 377 -2.00 -13.91 -9.54
C TRP A 377 -2.33 -14.07 -11.03
N ALA A 378 -2.08 -15.26 -11.58
CA ALA A 378 -2.35 -15.60 -12.97
C ALA A 378 -3.86 -15.75 -13.26
N ALA A 379 -4.63 -16.26 -12.30
CA ALA A 379 -6.09 -16.36 -12.40
C ALA A 379 -6.76 -14.98 -12.41
N HIS A 380 -6.34 -14.08 -11.52
CA HIS A 380 -6.82 -12.70 -11.48
C HIS A 380 -6.61 -11.99 -12.81
N ARG A 381 -5.40 -12.09 -13.38
CA ARG A 381 -5.08 -11.56 -14.72
C ARG A 381 -6.03 -12.08 -15.79
N ARG A 382 -6.33 -13.37 -15.82
CA ARG A 382 -7.28 -13.96 -16.79
C ARG A 382 -8.70 -13.45 -16.58
N ARG A 383 -9.15 -13.27 -15.34
CA ARG A 383 -10.48 -12.71 -15.03
C ARG A 383 -10.59 -11.25 -15.49
N ILE A 384 -9.61 -10.40 -15.20
CA ILE A 384 -9.59 -8.99 -15.65
C ILE A 384 -9.52 -8.91 -17.18
N GLN A 385 -8.69 -9.76 -17.82
CA GLN A 385 -8.66 -9.90 -19.27
C GLN A 385 -10.04 -10.26 -19.84
N SER A 386 -10.75 -11.23 -19.26
CA SER A 386 -12.08 -11.62 -19.71
C SER A 386 -13.08 -10.46 -19.61
N ILE A 387 -13.08 -9.71 -18.51
CA ILE A 387 -13.98 -8.57 -18.34
C ILE A 387 -13.68 -7.49 -19.39
N ALA A 388 -12.41 -7.16 -19.61
CA ALA A 388 -12.03 -6.16 -20.61
C ALA A 388 -12.49 -6.52 -22.04
N HIS A 389 -12.42 -7.81 -22.41
CA HIS A 389 -12.98 -8.30 -23.68
C HIS A 389 -14.50 -8.25 -23.69
N ASN A 390 -15.16 -8.74 -22.65
CA ASN A 390 -16.63 -8.79 -22.58
C ASN A 390 -17.25 -7.39 -22.61
N LYS A 391 -16.54 -6.36 -22.12
CA LYS A 391 -16.98 -4.96 -22.14
C LYS A 391 -16.51 -4.19 -23.39
N GLY A 392 -15.75 -4.79 -24.30
CA GLY A 392 -15.58 -4.31 -25.68
C GLY A 392 -14.23 -3.71 -26.08
N LYS A 393 -13.43 -3.12 -25.17
CA LYS A 393 -12.10 -2.56 -25.53
C LYS A 393 -10.99 -3.61 -25.60
N GLY A 394 -11.20 -4.80 -25.04
CA GLY A 394 -10.20 -5.88 -25.05
C GLY A 394 -8.91 -5.49 -24.34
N THR A 395 -7.79 -6.08 -24.78
CA THR A 395 -6.47 -5.95 -24.10
C THR A 395 -5.35 -5.43 -25.01
N ASN A 396 -5.67 -5.07 -26.24
CA ASN A 396 -4.69 -4.59 -27.22
C ASN A 396 -4.59 -3.06 -27.21
N ASN A 397 -4.29 -2.47 -26.06
CA ASN A 397 -4.24 -1.03 -25.85
C ASN A 397 -3.23 -0.65 -24.76
N TYR A 398 -2.85 0.63 -24.69
CA TYR A 398 -1.84 1.10 -23.74
C TYR A 398 -2.32 1.01 -22.27
N GLY A 399 -3.63 1.13 -22.01
CA GLY A 399 -4.21 0.99 -20.67
C GLY A 399 -4.04 -0.42 -20.10
N TRP A 400 -4.25 -1.45 -20.92
CA TRP A 400 -3.99 -2.83 -20.54
C TRP A 400 -2.50 -3.07 -20.24
N GLU A 401 -1.61 -2.55 -21.07
CA GLU A 401 -0.18 -2.67 -20.84
C GLU A 401 0.27 -1.89 -19.59
N ALA A 402 -0.37 -0.75 -19.27
CA ALA A 402 -0.17 -0.04 -18.01
C ALA A 402 -0.62 -0.88 -16.80
N TRP A 403 -1.79 -1.51 -16.88
CA TRP A 403 -2.27 -2.43 -15.85
C TRP A 403 -1.34 -3.63 -15.68
N GLU A 404 -0.83 -4.23 -16.75
CA GLU A 404 0.15 -5.34 -16.68
C GLU A 404 1.47 -4.94 -16.00
N VAL A 405 1.95 -3.71 -16.26
CA VAL A 405 3.11 -3.13 -15.55
C VAL A 405 2.80 -3.08 -14.06
N ASN A 406 1.69 -2.45 -13.66
CA ASN A 406 1.32 -2.28 -12.26
C ASN A 406 1.07 -3.62 -11.55
N TRP A 407 0.39 -4.57 -12.19
CA TRP A 407 0.12 -5.90 -11.65
C TRP A 407 1.40 -6.72 -11.46
N SER A 408 2.40 -6.53 -12.34
CA SER A 408 3.73 -7.12 -12.17
C SER A 408 4.48 -6.47 -10.99
N LEU A 409 4.39 -5.15 -10.85
CA LEU A 409 4.99 -4.42 -9.73
C LEU A 409 4.36 -4.79 -8.38
N ILE A 410 3.05 -5.07 -8.32
CA ILE A 410 2.40 -5.56 -7.10
C ILE A 410 3.10 -6.82 -6.61
N MET A 411 3.32 -7.79 -7.50
CA MET A 411 3.98 -9.04 -7.12
C MET A 411 5.44 -8.81 -6.70
N ALA A 412 6.19 -7.99 -7.45
CA ALA A 412 7.57 -7.63 -7.12
C ALA A 412 7.70 -6.98 -5.72
N HIS A 413 6.84 -6.00 -5.43
CA HIS A 413 6.83 -5.30 -4.15
C HIS A 413 6.32 -6.19 -3.01
N THR A 414 5.30 -7.01 -3.23
CA THR A 414 4.75 -7.90 -2.19
C THR A 414 5.78 -8.95 -1.77
N ILE A 415 6.52 -9.54 -2.72
CA ILE A 415 7.63 -10.46 -2.44
C ILE A 415 8.73 -9.78 -1.61
N SER A 416 9.05 -8.53 -1.94
CA SER A 416 10.07 -7.77 -1.21
C SER A 416 9.64 -7.49 0.22
N ARG A 417 8.35 -7.21 0.44
CA ARG A 417 7.79 -6.97 1.77
C ARG A 417 7.56 -8.23 2.58
N SER A 418 7.37 -9.39 1.97
CA SER A 418 7.11 -10.65 2.69
C SER A 418 8.37 -11.33 3.23
N TYR A 419 9.57 -10.84 2.88
CA TYR A 419 10.87 -11.38 3.34
C TYR A 419 10.95 -12.92 3.25
N ILE A 420 10.44 -13.47 2.14
CA ILE A 420 10.46 -14.92 1.91
C ILE A 420 11.92 -15.37 1.85
N PRO A 421 12.35 -16.31 2.71
CA PRO A 421 13.73 -16.75 2.73
C PRO A 421 14.11 -17.33 1.36
N PRO A 422 15.33 -17.06 0.87
CA PRO A 422 15.81 -17.73 -0.33
C PRO A 422 15.80 -19.25 -0.08
N SER A 423 15.30 -20.01 -1.06
CA SER A 423 15.31 -21.47 -0.99
C SER A 423 16.75 -21.98 -0.75
N PRO A 424 16.96 -23.00 0.10
CA PRO A 424 18.30 -23.49 0.43
C PRO A 424 19.06 -23.86 -0.84
N VAL A 425 20.27 -23.31 -0.96
CA VAL A 425 21.14 -23.42 -2.13
C VAL A 425 21.60 -24.87 -2.27
N GLY A 426 20.93 -25.63 -3.12
CA GLY A 426 21.38 -26.95 -3.57
C GLY A 426 21.73 -26.87 -5.04
N THR A 427 23.03 -26.98 -5.36
CA THR A 427 23.67 -26.96 -6.70
C THR A 427 24.02 -25.58 -7.27
N ASN A 428 25.08 -25.55 -8.09
CA ASN A 428 25.94 -24.42 -8.46
C ASN A 428 25.30 -23.24 -9.24
N SER A 429 23.97 -23.15 -9.24
CA SER A 429 23.17 -22.01 -9.69
C SER A 429 22.10 -21.75 -8.63
N GLY A 430 22.05 -20.56 -8.04
CA GLY A 430 21.03 -20.24 -7.04
C GLY A 430 19.62 -20.53 -7.56
N PRO A 431 18.66 -20.95 -6.71
CA PRO A 431 17.36 -21.39 -7.17
C PRO A 431 16.63 -20.27 -7.94
N ILE A 432 16.16 -20.58 -9.15
CA ILE A 432 15.44 -19.66 -10.06
C ILE A 432 14.08 -19.25 -9.45
N PHE A 433 13.50 -20.14 -8.65
CA PHE A 433 12.21 -20.00 -7.99
C PHE A 433 12.28 -20.55 -6.56
N VAL A 434 11.37 -20.12 -5.69
CA VAL A 434 11.27 -20.62 -4.32
C VAL A 434 10.72 -22.05 -4.36
N LEU A 435 11.53 -23.02 -3.95
CA LEU A 435 11.11 -24.42 -3.76
C LEU A 435 10.49 -24.57 -2.36
N SER A 436 9.16 -24.54 -2.25
CA SER A 436 8.40 -25.00 -1.07
C SER A 436 6.90 -25.09 -1.46
N GLU A 437 6.16 -26.15 -1.17
CA GLU A 437 5.70 -26.51 0.19
C GLU A 437 5.84 -28.00 0.57
N LYS A 438 5.83 -28.25 1.90
CA LYS A 438 5.63 -29.56 2.55
C LYS A 438 4.33 -30.28 2.11
N THR A 439 3.41 -29.59 1.43
CA THR A 439 2.16 -30.12 0.86
C THR A 439 2.36 -30.89 -0.45
N MET A 440 3.57 -30.90 -1.02
CA MET A 440 3.94 -31.71 -2.21
C MET A 440 3.95 -33.24 -1.96
N LEU A 441 3.32 -33.73 -0.87
CA LEU A 441 3.16 -35.16 -0.56
C LEU A 441 2.15 -35.87 -1.50
N SER A 442 1.48 -35.15 -2.40
CA SER A 442 0.37 -35.67 -3.22
C SER A 442 0.72 -36.07 -4.66
N GLY A 443 1.97 -35.94 -5.11
CA GLY A 443 2.39 -36.37 -6.44
C GLY A 443 1.89 -35.52 -7.64
N GLU A 444 1.22 -34.39 -7.39
CA GLU A 444 0.82 -33.45 -8.44
C GLU A 444 2.04 -32.71 -9.01
N ARG A 445 2.19 -32.72 -10.34
CA ARG A 445 3.25 -31.98 -11.04
C ARG A 445 2.85 -30.50 -11.14
N VAL A 446 3.50 -29.66 -10.35
CA VAL A 446 3.41 -28.20 -10.48
C VAL A 446 4.24 -27.72 -11.67
N SER A 447 3.68 -26.84 -12.48
CA SER A 447 4.39 -26.28 -13.63
C SER A 447 5.48 -25.31 -13.16
N PRO A 448 6.66 -25.24 -13.83
CA PRO A 448 7.72 -24.31 -13.44
C PRO A 448 7.26 -22.85 -13.31
N TRP A 449 6.27 -22.43 -14.11
CA TRP A 449 5.71 -21.08 -14.11
C TRP A 449 4.82 -20.77 -12.90
N ASP A 450 4.33 -21.81 -12.22
CA ASP A 450 3.49 -21.69 -11.03
C ASP A 450 4.33 -21.56 -9.74
N PHE A 451 5.64 -21.78 -9.82
CA PHE A 451 6.52 -21.48 -8.68
C PHE A 451 6.76 -19.98 -8.54
N LEU A 452 6.92 -19.55 -7.29
CA LEU A 452 7.21 -18.15 -6.97
C LEU A 452 8.62 -17.76 -7.42
N HIS A 453 8.68 -16.98 -8.49
CA HIS A 453 9.91 -16.38 -8.98
C HIS A 453 10.30 -15.17 -8.12
N HIS A 454 11.61 -14.90 -8.01
CA HIS A 454 12.12 -13.76 -7.26
C HIS A 454 11.75 -12.41 -7.90
N ARG A 455 11.91 -11.31 -7.13
CA ARG A 455 11.56 -9.93 -7.54
C ARG A 455 12.01 -9.57 -8.95
N GLY A 456 13.25 -9.93 -9.32
CA GLY A 456 13.83 -9.63 -10.62
C GLY A 456 13.00 -10.12 -11.81
N TYR A 457 12.37 -11.30 -11.72
CA TYR A 457 11.49 -11.83 -12.77
C TYR A 457 10.30 -10.91 -13.04
N TRP A 458 9.66 -10.42 -11.98
CA TRP A 458 8.48 -9.55 -12.07
C TRP A 458 8.84 -8.15 -12.56
N LEU A 459 10.02 -7.63 -12.18
CA LEU A 459 10.56 -6.37 -12.74
C LEU A 459 10.89 -6.50 -14.23
N ALA A 460 11.47 -7.64 -14.65
CA ALA A 460 11.72 -7.92 -16.07
C ALA A 460 10.41 -7.96 -16.87
N ARG A 461 9.36 -8.53 -16.28
CA ARG A 461 8.02 -8.52 -16.84
C ARG A 461 7.47 -7.10 -16.95
N ALA A 462 7.60 -6.27 -15.91
CA ALA A 462 7.19 -4.87 -15.94
C ALA A 462 7.89 -4.11 -17.09
N ALA A 463 9.22 -4.23 -17.22
CA ALA A 463 9.98 -3.62 -18.33
C ALA A 463 9.45 -4.05 -19.71
N LYS A 464 9.12 -5.34 -19.89
CA LYS A 464 8.54 -5.85 -21.15
C LYS A 464 7.19 -5.22 -21.46
N HIS A 465 6.32 -5.05 -20.47
CA HIS A 465 5.01 -4.43 -20.67
C HIS A 465 5.11 -2.91 -20.84
N THR A 466 6.07 -2.24 -20.21
CA THR A 466 6.37 -0.82 -20.49
C THR A 466 6.81 -0.62 -21.95
N ALA A 467 7.64 -1.51 -22.49
CA ALA A 467 8.04 -1.46 -23.89
C ALA A 467 6.85 -1.64 -24.86
N ARG A 468 5.88 -2.49 -24.52
CA ARG A 468 4.64 -2.66 -25.29
C ARG A 468 3.70 -1.47 -25.16
N ARG A 469 3.56 -0.93 -23.95
CA ARG A 469 2.81 0.30 -23.67
C ARG A 469 3.32 1.44 -24.54
N ARG A 470 4.65 1.61 -24.65
CA ARG A 470 5.28 2.56 -25.58
C ARG A 470 4.84 2.34 -27.03
N LEU A 471 4.85 1.10 -27.54
CA LEU A 471 4.40 0.82 -28.91
C LEU A 471 2.95 1.22 -29.15
N HIS A 472 2.06 1.04 -28.16
CA HIS A 472 0.68 1.52 -28.28
C HIS A 472 0.59 3.04 -28.20
N ALA A 473 1.35 3.66 -27.31
CA ALA A 473 1.38 5.10 -27.12
C ALA A 473 1.90 5.85 -28.37
N GLU A 474 2.94 5.31 -29.02
CA GLU A 474 3.49 5.81 -30.29
C GLU A 474 2.43 5.83 -31.42
N ASN A 475 1.42 4.96 -31.35
CA ASN A 475 0.34 4.84 -32.33
C ASN A 475 -0.90 5.70 -32.01
N ILE A 476 -0.91 6.46 -30.92
CA ILE A 476 -2.01 7.39 -30.61
C ILE A 476 -2.08 8.47 -31.70
N PRO A 477 -3.22 8.76 -32.35
CA PRO A 477 -3.33 9.84 -33.34
C PRO A 477 -2.94 11.21 -32.75
N GLN A 478 -2.30 12.06 -33.56
CA GLN A 478 -1.83 13.38 -33.08
C GLN A 478 -2.98 14.27 -32.56
N GLU A 479 -4.17 14.17 -33.14
CA GLU A 479 -5.38 14.87 -32.72
C GLU A 479 -5.81 14.54 -31.28
N ASP A 480 -5.55 13.32 -30.82
CA ASP A 480 -5.89 12.84 -29.48
C ASP A 480 -4.80 13.19 -28.45
N ARG A 481 -3.61 13.63 -28.92
CA ARG A 481 -2.48 14.04 -28.06
C ARG A 481 -2.55 15.50 -27.61
N LEU A 482 -3.54 16.24 -28.10
CA LEU A 482 -3.74 17.65 -27.78
C LEU A 482 -4.46 17.82 -26.43
N PRO A 483 -4.07 18.80 -25.60
CA PRO A 483 -4.73 19.05 -24.31
C PRO A 483 -6.23 19.40 -24.44
N PRO A 484 -7.06 19.08 -23.43
CA PRO A 484 -8.51 19.32 -23.48
C PRO A 484 -8.92 20.78 -23.70
N ASP A 485 -8.08 21.74 -23.28
CA ASP A 485 -8.35 23.18 -23.39
C ASP A 485 -8.26 23.69 -24.84
N GLN A 486 -7.65 22.91 -25.73
CA GLN A 486 -7.52 23.22 -27.16
C GLN A 486 -8.63 22.57 -27.99
N HIS A 487 -9.53 21.80 -27.34
CA HIS A 487 -10.60 21.05 -27.98
C HIS A 487 -11.97 21.69 -27.76
N ASN A 488 -12.77 21.77 -28.83
CA ASN A 488 -14.14 22.24 -28.73
C ASN A 488 -15.05 21.14 -28.13
N ALA A 489 -15.59 21.39 -26.93
CA ALA A 489 -16.76 20.76 -26.30
C ALA A 489 -16.62 19.37 -25.61
N THR A 490 -17.43 19.22 -24.56
CA THR A 490 -17.67 18.02 -23.72
C THR A 490 -17.99 16.73 -24.50
N SER A 491 -18.44 16.84 -25.76
CA SER A 491 -18.72 15.72 -26.66
C SER A 491 -17.45 14.97 -27.08
N GLN A 492 -16.32 15.65 -27.32
CA GLN A 492 -15.06 15.01 -27.68
C GLN A 492 -14.45 14.24 -26.50
N ARG A 493 -14.56 14.75 -25.27
CA ARG A 493 -14.12 14.01 -24.06
C ARG A 493 -14.85 12.68 -23.88
N LYS A 494 -16.16 12.66 -24.12
CA LYS A 494 -16.96 11.41 -24.11
C LYS A 494 -16.57 10.45 -25.24
N ALA A 495 -16.19 10.98 -26.40
CA ALA A 495 -15.72 10.16 -27.50
C ALA A 495 -14.36 9.49 -27.16
N LEU A 496 -13.40 10.26 -26.62
CA LEU A 496 -12.10 9.74 -26.21
C LEU A 496 -12.22 8.69 -25.09
N SER A 497 -13.09 8.90 -24.09
CA SER A 497 -13.32 7.91 -23.02
C SER A 497 -13.92 6.60 -23.54
N ASN A 498 -14.60 6.62 -24.69
CA ASN A 498 -15.13 5.42 -25.33
C ASN A 498 -14.06 4.68 -26.15
N VAL A 499 -13.03 5.38 -26.63
CA VAL A 499 -11.93 4.80 -27.43
C VAL A 499 -10.82 4.24 -26.54
N TYR A 500 -10.37 5.03 -25.56
CA TYR A 500 -9.18 4.71 -24.76
C TYR A 500 -9.55 4.11 -23.41
N ASP A 501 -8.81 3.08 -22.99
CA ASP A 501 -8.84 2.61 -21.60
C ASP A 501 -7.78 3.37 -20.79
N THR A 502 -8.23 4.24 -19.89
CA THR A 502 -7.37 5.08 -19.05
C THR A 502 -7.33 4.57 -17.60
N TYR A 503 -7.75 3.34 -17.35
CA TYR A 503 -7.60 2.77 -16.01
C TYR A 503 -6.14 2.49 -15.69
N GLN A 504 -5.64 3.14 -14.63
CA GLN A 504 -4.23 3.16 -14.23
C GLN A 504 -3.26 3.67 -15.31
N ALA A 505 -3.78 4.40 -16.28
CA ALA A 505 -3.00 5.09 -17.31
C ALA A 505 -3.53 6.52 -17.46
N PRO A 506 -2.66 7.50 -17.74
CA PRO A 506 -3.14 8.84 -18.00
C PRO A 506 -3.90 8.92 -19.34
N GLU A 507 -4.60 10.03 -19.52
CA GLU A 507 -5.27 10.37 -20.79
C GLU A 507 -4.26 10.47 -21.95
N PRO A 508 -4.68 10.25 -23.21
CA PRO A 508 -3.76 10.16 -24.36
C PRO A 508 -2.77 11.33 -24.51
N HIS A 509 -3.22 12.56 -24.26
CA HIS A 509 -2.39 13.78 -24.32
C HIS A 509 -1.30 13.88 -23.24
N VAL A 510 -1.47 13.19 -22.11
CA VAL A 510 -0.43 13.05 -21.07
C VAL A 510 0.37 11.76 -21.27
N GLU A 511 -0.27 10.72 -21.81
CA GLU A 511 0.35 9.43 -22.11
C GLU A 511 1.42 9.56 -23.20
N TYR A 512 1.18 10.32 -24.25
CA TYR A 512 2.18 10.56 -25.30
C TYR A 512 2.04 11.99 -25.84
N PRO A 513 2.65 12.99 -25.17
CA PRO A 513 2.45 14.39 -25.51
C PRO A 513 3.05 14.77 -26.86
N ILE A 514 2.71 15.96 -27.36
CA ILE A 514 3.32 16.57 -28.55
C ILE A 514 4.56 17.37 -28.10
N ASP A 515 5.57 16.64 -27.63
CA ASP A 515 6.88 17.21 -27.25
C ASP A 515 7.96 16.73 -28.25
N ASP A 516 9.20 17.23 -28.12
CA ASP A 516 10.31 16.80 -28.99
C ASP A 516 10.70 15.33 -28.79
N ARG A 517 10.56 14.80 -27.56
CA ARG A 517 10.95 13.42 -27.20
C ARG A 517 9.92 12.72 -26.30
N PRO A 518 8.68 12.51 -26.77
CA PRO A 518 7.57 12.03 -25.94
C PRO A 518 7.74 10.57 -25.47
N GLY A 519 8.61 9.80 -26.13
CA GLY A 519 8.90 8.40 -25.82
C GLY A 519 9.97 8.19 -24.73
N ASP A 520 10.74 9.21 -24.36
CA ASP A 520 11.91 9.06 -23.48
C ASP A 520 11.53 8.56 -22.08
N LYS A 521 10.37 8.98 -21.57
CA LYS A 521 9.86 8.54 -20.25
C LYS A 521 9.74 7.02 -20.14
N TYR A 522 9.36 6.33 -21.22
CA TYR A 522 9.26 4.88 -21.22
C TYR A 522 10.62 4.22 -21.17
N SER A 523 11.60 4.75 -21.92
CA SER A 523 12.97 4.24 -21.93
C SER A 523 13.60 4.38 -20.54
N HIS A 524 13.41 5.52 -19.86
CA HIS A 524 13.86 5.72 -18.49
C HIS A 524 13.20 4.72 -17.51
N GLN A 525 11.89 4.52 -17.61
CA GLN A 525 11.18 3.56 -16.75
C GLN A 525 11.61 2.11 -17.01
N ILE A 526 11.86 1.73 -18.27
CA ILE A 526 12.40 0.41 -18.63
C ILE A 526 13.79 0.22 -18.00
N LEU A 527 14.66 1.23 -18.11
CA LEU A 527 16.01 1.19 -17.54
C LEU A 527 15.98 1.06 -16.01
N GLU A 528 15.07 1.75 -15.32
CA GLU A 528 14.87 1.63 -13.87
C GLU A 528 14.54 0.18 -13.48
N PHE A 529 13.51 -0.41 -14.10
CA PHE A 529 13.12 -1.79 -13.82
C PHE A 529 14.19 -2.80 -14.18
N LEU A 530 14.89 -2.63 -15.30
CA LEU A 530 15.96 -3.53 -15.72
C LEU A 530 17.18 -3.44 -14.80
N THR A 531 17.52 -2.26 -14.30
CA THR A 531 18.64 -2.06 -13.36
C THR A 531 18.42 -2.87 -12.08
N GLU A 532 17.25 -2.72 -11.45
CA GLU A 532 16.90 -3.50 -10.26
C GLU A 532 16.77 -5.01 -10.57
N SER A 533 16.22 -5.35 -11.75
CA SER A 533 16.08 -6.73 -12.18
C SER A 533 17.44 -7.43 -12.35
N VAL A 534 18.39 -6.77 -13.02
CA VAL A 534 19.76 -7.26 -13.23
C VAL A 534 20.44 -7.51 -11.89
N ALA A 535 20.29 -6.60 -10.92
CA ALA A 535 20.85 -6.78 -9.58
C ALA A 535 20.30 -8.04 -8.90
N GLU A 536 19.00 -8.30 -9.00
CA GLU A 536 18.38 -9.49 -8.42
C GLU A 536 18.79 -10.80 -9.11
N PHE A 537 18.95 -10.81 -10.44
CA PHE A 537 19.45 -11.97 -11.19
C PHE A 537 20.94 -12.22 -10.92
N ALA A 538 21.75 -11.17 -10.82
CA ALA A 538 23.18 -11.24 -10.53
C ALA A 538 23.46 -11.83 -9.14
N LYS A 539 22.71 -11.40 -8.11
CA LYS A 539 22.78 -11.97 -6.74
C LYS A 539 22.59 -13.49 -6.69
N ARG A 540 21.91 -14.07 -7.70
CA ARG A 540 21.58 -15.50 -7.78
C ARG A 540 22.40 -16.25 -8.82
N GLY A 541 23.39 -15.60 -9.45
CA GLY A 541 24.25 -16.22 -10.46
C GLY A 541 23.55 -16.55 -11.78
N GLN A 542 22.43 -15.90 -12.10
CA GLN A 542 21.67 -16.16 -13.33
C GLN A 542 22.24 -15.38 -14.54
N VAL A 543 23.43 -15.79 -14.98
CA VAL A 543 24.27 -15.06 -15.97
C VAL A 543 23.53 -14.76 -17.28
N ARG A 544 22.84 -15.74 -17.89
CA ARG A 544 22.14 -15.53 -19.16
C ARG A 544 21.09 -14.42 -19.10
N MET A 545 20.36 -14.34 -17.98
CA MET A 545 19.33 -13.33 -17.83
C MET A 545 19.96 -11.94 -17.63
N VAL A 546 21.05 -11.86 -16.86
CA VAL A 546 21.84 -10.63 -16.69
C VAL A 546 22.34 -10.13 -18.04
N GLU A 547 22.93 -10.98 -18.87
CA GLU A 547 23.43 -10.61 -20.19
C GLU A 547 22.32 -10.12 -21.12
N LYS A 548 21.19 -10.85 -21.18
CA LYS A 548 20.03 -10.46 -21.98
C LYS A 548 19.48 -9.09 -21.58
N GLN A 549 19.36 -8.85 -20.28
CA GLN A 549 18.82 -7.60 -19.76
C GLN A 549 19.78 -6.43 -19.97
N LYS A 550 21.08 -6.62 -19.72
CA LYS A 550 22.09 -5.60 -20.04
C LYS A 550 22.09 -5.25 -21.52
N PHE A 551 21.93 -6.24 -22.40
CA PHE A 551 21.81 -5.97 -23.83
C PHE A 551 20.55 -5.16 -24.17
N THR A 552 19.43 -5.43 -23.49
CA THR A 552 18.21 -4.62 -23.63
C THR A 552 18.40 -3.20 -23.09
N MET A 553 19.07 -3.03 -21.94
CA MET A 553 19.41 -1.70 -21.39
C MET A 553 20.23 -0.89 -22.39
N ALA A 554 21.25 -1.50 -23.00
CA ALA A 554 22.06 -0.83 -24.02
C ALA A 554 21.24 -0.35 -25.23
N LYS A 555 20.26 -1.14 -25.69
CA LYS A 555 19.33 -0.72 -26.75
C LYS A 555 18.48 0.49 -26.34
N GLU A 556 18.06 0.56 -25.08
CA GLU A 556 17.30 1.70 -24.57
C GLU A 556 18.17 2.96 -24.43
N TYR A 557 19.42 2.84 -23.98
CA TYR A 557 20.38 3.96 -23.99
C TYR A 557 20.67 4.48 -25.40
N VAL A 558 20.84 3.58 -26.37
CA VAL A 558 20.97 3.95 -27.79
C VAL A 558 19.73 4.72 -28.28
N ARG A 559 18.53 4.28 -27.88
CA ARG A 559 17.27 4.96 -28.23
C ARG A 559 17.17 6.37 -27.63
N LEU A 560 17.75 6.58 -26.44
CA LEU A 560 17.90 7.87 -25.77
C LEU A 560 19.06 8.72 -26.31
N GLU A 561 19.81 8.22 -27.31
CA GLU A 561 21.05 8.82 -27.82
C GLU A 561 22.16 8.96 -26.75
N ALA A 562 22.05 8.21 -25.65
CA ALA A 562 23.04 8.11 -24.59
C ALA A 562 24.12 7.08 -24.96
N TRP A 563 24.86 7.37 -26.04
CA TRP A 563 25.82 6.45 -26.66
C TRP A 563 26.94 6.00 -25.70
N SER A 564 27.39 6.89 -24.82
CA SER A 564 28.41 6.60 -23.80
C SER A 564 27.93 5.55 -22.80
N ASP A 565 26.71 5.70 -22.29
CA ASP A 565 26.13 4.76 -21.30
C ASP A 565 25.89 3.39 -21.94
N ALA A 566 25.45 3.36 -23.20
CA ALA A 566 25.34 2.12 -23.97
C ALA A 566 26.70 1.43 -24.15
N LEU A 567 27.75 2.20 -24.46
CA LEU A 567 29.12 1.70 -24.64
C LEU A 567 29.69 1.13 -23.33
N ASP A 568 29.43 1.78 -22.19
CA ASP A 568 29.85 1.33 -20.86
C ASP A 568 29.23 0.00 -20.45
N ILE A 569 28.01 -0.29 -20.93
CA ILE A 569 27.37 -1.60 -20.73
C ILE A 569 27.88 -2.63 -21.73
N LEU A 570 27.95 -2.27 -23.03
CA LEU A 570 28.22 -3.22 -24.11
C LEU A 570 29.67 -3.68 -24.13
N ARG A 571 30.65 -2.83 -23.80
CA ARG A 571 32.07 -3.21 -23.82
C ARG A 571 32.42 -4.35 -22.84
N PRO A 572 32.12 -4.26 -21.54
CA PRO A 572 32.38 -5.35 -20.61
C PRO A 572 31.50 -6.57 -20.92
N LEU A 573 30.25 -6.35 -21.36
CA LEU A 573 29.37 -7.42 -21.78
C LEU A 573 30.00 -8.20 -22.93
N TRP A 574 30.42 -7.53 -24.01
CA TRP A 574 31.05 -8.14 -25.17
C TRP A 574 32.22 -9.03 -24.78
N LEU A 575 33.09 -8.62 -23.86
CA LEU A 575 34.25 -9.42 -23.45
C LEU A 575 33.86 -10.69 -22.68
N GLN A 576 32.82 -10.63 -21.85
CA GLN A 576 32.48 -11.67 -20.88
C GLN A 576 31.29 -12.54 -21.28
N ILE A 577 30.64 -12.24 -22.41
CA ILE A 577 29.37 -12.84 -22.78
C ILE A 577 29.44 -14.36 -23.00
N SER A 578 28.56 -15.08 -22.32
CA SER A 578 28.45 -16.54 -22.38
C SER A 578 28.04 -17.05 -23.76
N TRP A 579 27.36 -16.21 -24.55
CA TRP A 579 26.82 -16.51 -25.88
C TRP A 579 27.88 -17.04 -26.85
N ARG A 580 29.14 -16.61 -26.73
CA ARG A 580 30.26 -17.13 -27.52
C ARG A 580 30.51 -18.62 -27.29
N ARG A 581 30.52 -19.03 -26.02
CA ARG A 581 30.77 -20.41 -25.62
C ARG A 581 29.57 -21.29 -25.90
N GLU A 582 28.38 -20.73 -25.81
CA GLU A 582 27.11 -21.44 -25.99
C GLU A 582 26.62 -21.48 -27.44
N GLY A 583 27.24 -20.72 -28.36
CA GLY A 583 26.94 -20.76 -29.78
C GLY A 583 25.75 -19.91 -30.23
N TRP A 584 25.38 -18.85 -29.49
CA TRP A 584 24.28 -17.94 -29.83
C TRP A 584 24.75 -16.84 -30.80
N TRP A 585 25.19 -17.24 -32.00
CA TRP A 585 25.87 -16.35 -32.95
C TRP A 585 25.02 -15.18 -33.45
N HIS A 586 23.71 -15.34 -33.59
CA HIS A 586 22.81 -14.24 -33.99
C HIS A 586 22.76 -13.13 -32.95
N LEU A 587 22.68 -13.47 -31.67
CA LEU A 587 22.70 -12.49 -30.59
C LEU A 587 24.08 -11.82 -30.47
N MET A 588 25.14 -12.57 -30.72
CA MET A 588 26.50 -12.04 -30.80
C MET A 588 26.64 -11.01 -31.92
N GLU A 589 26.16 -11.33 -33.12
CA GLU A 589 26.21 -10.41 -34.27
C GLU A 589 25.43 -9.12 -33.98
N GLU A 590 24.22 -9.24 -33.43
CA GLU A 590 23.43 -8.06 -33.05
C GLU A 590 24.13 -7.20 -32.00
N CYS A 591 24.77 -7.83 -31.01
CA CYS A 591 25.56 -7.15 -29.98
C CYS A 591 26.80 -6.45 -30.56
N ALA A 592 27.48 -7.10 -31.50
CA ALA A 592 28.64 -6.55 -32.19
C ALA A 592 28.28 -5.29 -32.97
N TRP A 593 27.22 -5.34 -33.78
CA TRP A 593 26.77 -4.19 -34.56
C TRP A 593 26.34 -3.03 -33.67
N LEU A 594 25.57 -3.30 -32.61
CA LEU A 594 25.15 -2.25 -31.68
C LEU A 594 26.35 -1.60 -30.97
N LEU A 595 27.31 -2.41 -30.51
CA LEU A 595 28.53 -1.93 -29.86
C LEU A 595 29.39 -1.10 -30.83
N ARG A 596 29.51 -1.55 -32.09
CA ARG A 596 30.21 -0.82 -33.14
C ARG A 596 29.58 0.55 -33.39
N ASP A 597 28.26 0.62 -33.51
CA ASP A 597 27.53 1.87 -33.73
C ASP A 597 27.75 2.86 -32.58
N CYS A 598 27.70 2.38 -31.33
CA CYS A 598 28.01 3.20 -30.16
C CYS A 598 29.47 3.69 -30.19
N ALA A 599 30.42 2.80 -30.51
CA ALA A 599 31.84 3.15 -30.58
C ALA A 599 32.14 4.19 -31.66
N VAL A 600 31.48 4.12 -32.83
CA VAL A 600 31.57 5.13 -33.89
C VAL A 600 31.07 6.49 -33.40
N ARG A 601 29.92 6.53 -32.71
CA ARG A 601 29.34 7.78 -32.18
C ARG A 601 30.18 8.40 -31.06
N CYS A 602 30.86 7.57 -30.27
CA CYS A 602 31.74 8.01 -29.18
C CYS A 602 33.21 8.25 -29.59
N GLY A 603 33.59 7.94 -30.85
CA GLY A 603 34.98 8.08 -31.31
C GLY A 603 35.96 7.03 -30.73
N ASP A 604 35.46 5.87 -30.31
CA ASP A 604 36.29 4.78 -29.77
C ASP A 604 36.82 3.86 -30.87
N PHE A 605 37.94 4.27 -31.47
CA PHE A 605 38.58 3.54 -32.56
C PHE A 605 39.06 2.15 -32.16
N GLU A 606 39.51 1.93 -30.92
CA GLU A 606 40.01 0.63 -30.45
C GLU A 606 38.90 -0.42 -30.49
N THR A 607 37.72 -0.06 -29.98
CA THR A 607 36.55 -0.93 -29.98
C THR A 607 36.08 -1.22 -31.41
N ILE A 608 36.08 -0.22 -32.31
CA ILE A 608 35.72 -0.40 -33.72
C ILE A 608 36.63 -1.43 -34.40
N TYR A 609 37.96 -1.27 -34.31
CA TYR A 609 38.90 -2.18 -34.95
C TYR A 609 38.75 -3.63 -34.47
N ARG A 610 38.53 -3.82 -33.17
CA ARG A 610 38.33 -5.16 -32.59
C ARG A 610 37.07 -5.84 -33.10
N ILE A 611 35.97 -5.09 -33.18
CA ILE A 611 34.68 -5.64 -33.62
C ILE A 611 34.70 -5.92 -35.11
N ASP A 612 35.22 -5.01 -35.93
CA ASP A 612 35.31 -5.20 -37.37
C ASP A 612 36.16 -6.45 -37.69
N TRP A 613 37.25 -6.66 -36.96
CA TRP A 613 38.05 -7.87 -37.06
C TRP A 613 37.26 -9.14 -36.69
N GLU A 614 36.49 -9.13 -35.59
CA GLU A 614 35.67 -10.27 -35.18
C GLU A 614 34.53 -10.56 -36.18
N LEU A 615 33.91 -9.52 -36.76
CA LEU A 615 32.81 -9.61 -37.73
C LEU A 615 33.27 -10.13 -39.10
N MET A 616 34.54 -9.95 -39.48
CA MET A 616 35.11 -10.52 -40.72
C MET A 616 35.20 -12.06 -40.70
N ASN A 617 34.95 -12.70 -39.55
CA ASN A 617 34.97 -14.15 -39.43
C ASN A 617 33.77 -14.78 -40.18
N LYS A 618 34.00 -15.64 -41.18
CA LYS A 618 32.96 -16.28 -42.03
C LYS A 618 32.09 -17.35 -41.33
N LYS A 619 32.26 -17.57 -40.02
CA LYS A 619 31.50 -18.58 -39.25
C LYS A 619 30.00 -18.26 -39.07
N PRO A 620 29.55 -17.02 -38.82
CA PRO A 620 28.13 -16.66 -38.74
C PRO A 620 27.39 -16.95 -40.05
N GLU A 621 27.96 -16.53 -41.20
CA GLU A 621 27.40 -16.78 -42.53
C GLU A 621 27.30 -18.28 -42.89
N ARG A 622 28.30 -19.09 -42.48
CA ARG A 622 28.32 -20.53 -42.75
C ARG A 622 27.30 -21.34 -41.93
N LEU A 623 26.96 -20.88 -40.73
CA LEU A 623 25.92 -21.50 -39.89
C LEU A 623 24.52 -21.09 -40.34
N MET A 624 24.34 -19.86 -40.82
CA MET A 624 23.09 -19.37 -41.43
C MET A 624 22.67 -20.23 -42.64
N LYS A 625 23.62 -20.54 -43.54
CA LYS A 625 23.40 -21.44 -44.69
C LYS A 625 23.12 -22.90 -44.30
N ARG A 626 23.51 -23.34 -43.09
CA ARG A 626 23.22 -24.69 -42.57
C ARG A 626 21.85 -24.77 -41.90
N HIS A 627 21.40 -23.71 -41.24
CA HIS A 627 20.10 -23.71 -40.55
C HIS A 627 18.93 -23.53 -41.54
N LEU A 628 19.09 -22.67 -42.55
CA LEU A 628 18.15 -22.52 -43.68
C LEU A 628 18.10 -23.73 -44.63
N LYS A 629 19.03 -24.68 -44.49
CA LYS A 629 18.99 -25.97 -45.22
C LYS A 629 18.39 -27.12 -44.39
N ASN A 630 18.16 -26.90 -43.10
CA ASN A 630 17.65 -27.90 -42.15
C ASN A 630 16.26 -27.53 -41.59
N GLN A 631 15.63 -26.50 -42.13
CA GLN A 631 14.17 -26.28 -42.14
C GLN A 631 13.70 -26.51 -43.58
#